data_AF-A0A350HCF3-F1
#
_entry.id   AF-A0A350HCF3-F1
#
_cell.length_a   1.000
_cell.length_b   1.000
_cell.length_c   1.000
_cell.angle_alpha   90.00
_cell.angle_beta   90.00
_cell.angle_gamma   90.00
#
_symmetry.space_group_name_H-M   'P 1'
#
loop_
_entity.id
_entity.type
_entity.pdbx_description
1 polymer ?
#
loop_
_entity_poly.entity_id
_entity_poly.type
_entity_poly.pdbx_seq_one_letter_code
_entity_poly.pdbx_strand_id
1 'polypeptide(L)'
;MESVKCRECGKDVSSKATICPACGVMYPANPKWKGWGFEKKSERMVGALPLLHIAFGVDENGRVRKANGFIAIGQFAKGYFVLAQFGFAYILGIGQFILAPFALSQFAFGLLSIGQLAFGIISVGQFAIGYYALCQMGFA
;
A
#
# COMPACT_ATOMS: atom_id res chain seq x y z
N MET A 1 -28.87 -16.72 19.73
CA MET A 1 -27.81 -16.42 18.75
C MET A 1 -27.64 -17.64 17.89
N GLU A 2 -27.71 -17.49 16.57
CA GLU A 2 -27.52 -18.61 15.65
C GLU A 2 -26.03 -18.97 15.62
N SER A 3 -25.73 -20.23 15.91
CA SER A 3 -24.38 -20.80 15.87
C SER A 3 -24.17 -21.53 14.55
N VAL A 4 -23.05 -21.29 13.90
CA VAL A 4 -22.61 -21.98 12.67
C VAL A 4 -21.27 -22.63 12.90
N LYS A 5 -20.96 -23.66 12.11
CA LYS A 5 -19.66 -24.31 12.15
C LYS A 5 -18.61 -23.42 11.46
N CYS A 6 -17.47 -23.23 12.12
CA CYS A 6 -16.34 -22.54 11.52
C CYS A 6 -15.84 -23.29 10.27
N ARG A 7 -15.66 -22.56 9.16
CA ARG A 7 -15.17 -23.11 7.89
C ARG A 7 -13.81 -23.81 7.94
N GLU A 8 -12.98 -23.49 8.92
CA GLU A 8 -11.60 -23.99 9.02
C GLU A 8 -11.43 -25.05 10.12
N CYS A 9 -11.86 -24.75 11.36
CA CYS A 9 -11.68 -25.68 12.50
C CYS A 9 -12.94 -26.48 12.89
N GLY A 10 -14.10 -26.21 12.29
CA GLY A 10 -15.35 -26.93 12.58
C GLY A 10 -15.96 -26.69 13.96
N LYS A 11 -15.40 -25.81 14.80
CA LYS A 11 -16.01 -25.42 16.09
C LYS A 11 -17.22 -24.52 15.89
N ASP A 12 -18.17 -24.58 16.81
CA ASP A 12 -19.35 -23.72 16.82
C ASP A 12 -18.95 -22.27 17.13
N VAL A 13 -19.36 -21.37 16.25
CA VAL A 13 -19.12 -19.93 16.36
C VAL A 13 -20.41 -19.17 16.06
N SER A 14 -20.52 -17.94 16.55
CA SER A 14 -21.66 -17.08 16.20
C SER A 14 -21.71 -16.81 14.69
N SER A 15 -22.91 -16.83 14.09
CA SER A 15 -23.11 -16.48 12.68
C SER A 15 -22.65 -15.06 12.33
N LYS A 16 -22.55 -14.16 13.33
CA LYS A 16 -22.07 -12.78 13.18
C LYS A 16 -20.60 -12.59 13.58
N ALA A 17 -19.89 -13.66 13.94
CA ALA A 17 -18.49 -13.54 14.35
C ALA A 17 -17.61 -13.07 13.18
N THR A 18 -16.80 -12.04 13.42
CA THR A 18 -15.77 -11.58 12.47
C THR A 18 -14.51 -12.44 12.55
N ILE A 19 -14.18 -12.98 13.72
CA ILE A 19 -12.99 -13.81 13.97
C ILE A 19 -13.42 -15.05 14.77
N CYS A 20 -12.91 -16.22 14.39
CA CYS A 20 -13.10 -17.43 15.19
C CYS A 20 -12.21 -17.37 16.46
N PRO A 21 -12.77 -17.47 17.67
CA PRO A 21 -11.98 -17.42 18.91
C PRO A 21 -11.06 -18.63 19.09
N ALA A 22 -11.27 -19.72 18.35
CA ALA A 22 -10.50 -20.94 18.50
C ALA A 22 -9.31 -21.06 17.53
N CYS A 23 -9.46 -20.66 16.26
CA CYS A 23 -8.40 -20.75 15.25
C CYS A 23 -7.96 -19.41 14.67
N GLY A 24 -8.68 -18.32 14.93
CA GLY A 24 -8.32 -16.98 14.45
C GLY A 24 -8.77 -16.64 13.02
N VAL A 25 -9.44 -17.55 12.31
CA VAL A 25 -9.89 -17.27 10.93
C VAL A 25 -10.88 -16.12 10.86
N MET A 26 -10.73 -15.27 9.85
CA MET A 26 -11.69 -14.21 9.56
C MET A 26 -12.93 -14.74 8.86
N TYR A 27 -14.06 -14.11 9.16
CA TYR A 27 -15.40 -14.44 8.66
C TYR A 27 -15.66 -15.95 8.65
N PRO A 28 -15.60 -16.63 9.81
CA PRO A 28 -15.71 -18.08 9.91
C PRO A 28 -17.02 -18.65 9.36
N ALA A 29 -18.08 -17.84 9.34
CA ALA A 29 -19.39 -18.18 8.77
C ALA A 29 -19.46 -18.08 7.23
N ASN A 30 -18.47 -17.44 6.59
CA ASN A 30 -18.46 -17.19 5.15
C ASN A 30 -17.42 -18.10 4.44
N PRO A 31 -17.85 -19.22 3.84
CA PRO A 31 -16.94 -20.12 3.14
C PRO A 31 -16.33 -19.49 1.87
N LYS A 32 -16.96 -18.46 1.30
CA LYS A 32 -16.49 -17.77 0.09
C LYS A 32 -15.53 -16.61 0.38
N TRP A 33 -15.28 -16.29 1.65
CA TRP A 33 -14.39 -15.19 2.00
C TRP A 33 -12.94 -15.47 1.57
N LYS A 34 -12.43 -14.66 0.64
CA LYS A 34 -11.03 -14.66 0.19
C LYS A 34 -10.37 -13.28 0.34
N GLY A 35 -10.90 -12.47 1.25
CA GLY A 35 -10.64 -11.03 1.25
C GLY A 35 -11.45 -10.30 0.19
N TRP A 36 -11.11 -9.02 -0.02
CA TRP A 36 -11.68 -8.19 -1.07
C TRP A 36 -10.58 -7.43 -1.78
N GLY A 37 -10.84 -7.00 -3.02
CA GLY A 37 -9.88 -6.25 -3.84
C GLY A 37 -9.30 -7.07 -4.98
N PHE A 38 -8.11 -6.69 -5.43
CA PHE A 38 -7.49 -7.22 -6.64
C PHE A 38 -6.00 -7.36 -6.45
N GLU A 39 -5.43 -8.44 -6.98
CA GLU A 39 -4.00 -8.68 -7.03
C GLU A 39 -3.63 -9.28 -8.38
N LYS A 40 -2.68 -8.65 -9.07
CA LYS A 40 -2.13 -9.13 -10.34
C LYS A 40 -0.62 -8.93 -10.36
N LYS A 41 0.10 -10.01 -10.66
CA LYS A 41 1.56 -10.02 -10.88
C LYS A 41 1.84 -10.37 -12.33
N SER A 42 2.81 -9.71 -12.94
CA SER A 42 3.32 -10.10 -14.25
C SER A 42 4.14 -11.39 -14.15
N GLU A 43 4.11 -12.20 -15.21
CA GLU A 43 4.99 -13.37 -15.35
C GLU A 43 6.45 -12.98 -15.55
N ARG A 44 6.70 -11.83 -16.19
CA ARG A 44 8.05 -11.29 -16.34
C ARG A 44 8.60 -10.83 -15.00
N MET A 45 9.82 -11.26 -14.69
CA MET A 45 10.57 -10.91 -13.49
C MET A 45 11.77 -10.04 -13.86
N VAL A 46 12.10 -9.06 -13.02
CA VAL A 46 13.34 -8.28 -13.06
C VAL A 46 14.09 -8.57 -11.75
N GLY A 47 15.09 -9.45 -11.82
CA GLY A 47 15.72 -10.02 -10.63
C GLY A 47 14.70 -10.81 -9.81
N ALA A 48 14.55 -10.48 -8.51
CA ALA A 48 13.61 -11.13 -7.59
C ALA A 48 12.22 -10.48 -7.56
N LEU A 49 11.97 -9.43 -8.34
CA LEU A 49 10.72 -8.67 -8.34
C LEU A 49 9.93 -8.91 -9.64
N PRO A 50 8.59 -9.02 -9.59
CA PRO A 50 7.78 -8.99 -10.80
C PRO A 50 7.92 -7.65 -11.50
N LEU A 51 7.91 -7.64 -12.83
CA LEU A 51 7.96 -6.42 -13.64
C LEU A 51 6.81 -5.47 -13.27
N LEU A 52 5.60 -6.01 -13.11
CA LEU A 52 4.40 -5.27 -12.69
C LEU A 52 3.70 -6.02 -11.55
N HIS A 53 3.38 -5.30 -10.48
CA HIS A 53 2.55 -5.80 -9.40
C HIS A 53 1.49 -4.77 -9.04
N ILE A 54 0.22 -5.11 -9.27
CA ILE A 54 -0.95 -4.33 -8.89
C ILE A 54 -1.62 -5.02 -7.71
N ALA A 55 -1.79 -4.33 -6.58
CA ALA A 55 -2.43 -4.91 -5.41
C ALA A 55 -3.19 -3.85 -4.57
N PHE A 56 -4.46 -4.12 -4.30
CA PHE A 56 -5.28 -3.30 -3.40
C PHE A 56 -6.33 -4.16 -2.68
N GLY A 57 -6.83 -3.67 -1.54
CA GLY A 57 -7.77 -4.38 -0.68
C GLY A 57 -7.08 -5.26 0.37
N VAL A 58 -7.77 -6.29 0.85
CA VAL A 58 -7.31 -7.17 1.92
C VAL A 58 -7.27 -8.64 1.49
N ASP A 59 -6.39 -9.42 2.12
CA ASP A 59 -6.31 -10.86 1.94
C ASP A 59 -7.36 -11.61 2.77
N GLU A 60 -7.34 -12.95 2.69
CA GLU A 60 -8.27 -13.81 3.42
C GLU A 60 -8.13 -13.69 4.95
N ASN A 61 -6.96 -13.23 5.41
CA ASN A 61 -6.63 -13.01 6.82
C ASN A 61 -6.91 -11.57 7.27
N GLY A 62 -7.46 -10.72 6.40
CA GLY A 62 -7.73 -9.30 6.66
C GLY A 62 -6.51 -8.40 6.63
N ARG A 63 -5.36 -8.88 6.15
CA ARG A 63 -4.15 -8.07 6.00
C ARG A 63 -4.26 -7.26 4.71
N VAL A 64 -3.83 -6.01 4.76
CA VAL A 64 -3.80 -5.14 3.58
C VAL A 64 -2.82 -5.70 2.55
N ARG A 65 -3.27 -5.82 1.30
CA ARG A 65 -2.44 -6.27 0.18
C ARG A 65 -1.40 -5.20 -0.13
N LYS A 66 -0.15 -5.63 -0.31
CA LYS A 66 0.99 -4.75 -0.60
C LYS A 66 1.55 -5.06 -1.97
N ALA A 67 1.59 -4.05 -2.84
CA ALA A 67 2.24 -4.17 -4.14
C ALA A 67 3.77 -4.14 -3.95
N ASN A 68 4.45 -5.11 -4.51
CA ASN A 68 5.92 -5.23 -4.49
C ASN A 68 6.42 -5.68 -5.87
N GLY A 69 7.03 -4.78 -6.64
CA GLY A 69 7.43 -5.03 -8.02
C GLY A 69 8.39 -3.98 -8.55
N PHE A 70 8.90 -4.18 -9.77
CA PHE A 70 9.69 -3.15 -10.45
C PHE A 70 8.81 -1.93 -10.72
N ILE A 71 7.60 -2.15 -11.28
CA ILE A 71 6.48 -1.21 -11.30
C ILE A 71 5.43 -1.71 -10.30
N ALA A 72 5.15 -0.92 -9.26
CA ALA A 72 4.23 -1.27 -8.19
C ALA A 72 3.06 -0.29 -8.09
N ILE A 73 1.83 -0.80 -8.14
CA ILE A 73 0.59 0.00 -8.10
C ILE A 73 -0.32 -0.51 -6.98
N GLY A 74 -0.70 0.35 -6.03
CA GLY A 74 -1.56 -0.08 -4.93
C GLY A 74 -1.84 0.94 -3.83
N GLN A 75 -2.61 0.56 -2.81
CA GLN A 75 -2.78 1.40 -1.62
C GLN A 75 -1.45 1.51 -0.85
N PHE A 76 -0.76 0.39 -0.70
CA PHE A 76 0.60 0.29 -0.16
C PHE A 76 1.49 -0.35 -1.20
N ALA A 77 2.57 0.33 -1.59
CA ALA A 77 3.47 -0.16 -2.62
C ALA A 77 4.95 0.07 -2.31
N LYS A 78 5.77 -0.87 -2.76
CA LYS A 78 7.22 -0.79 -2.74
C LYS A 78 7.77 -1.22 -4.10
N GLY A 79 8.68 -0.45 -4.68
CA GLY A 79 9.23 -0.78 -6.00
C GLY A 79 10.26 0.20 -6.52
N TYR A 80 10.66 0.06 -7.78
CA TYR A 80 11.51 1.05 -8.45
C TYR A 80 10.68 2.24 -8.93
N PHE A 81 9.55 1.95 -9.56
CA PHE A 81 8.54 2.89 -9.99
C PHE A 81 7.25 2.60 -9.23
N VAL A 82 6.71 3.59 -8.52
CA VAL A 82 5.56 3.40 -7.63
C VAL A 82 4.44 4.36 -7.97
N LEU A 83 3.21 3.83 -8.05
CA LEU A 83 1.97 4.61 -8.07
C LEU A 83 1.09 4.16 -6.91
N ALA A 84 1.03 4.93 -5.82
CA ALA A 84 0.37 4.48 -4.60
C ALA A 84 -0.14 5.57 -3.67
N GLN A 85 -1.06 5.20 -2.79
CA GLN A 85 -1.46 6.09 -1.70
C GLN A 85 -0.31 6.26 -0.70
N PHE A 86 0.29 5.16 -0.28
CA PHE A 86 1.48 5.11 0.55
C PHE A 86 2.56 4.30 -0.17
N GLY A 87 3.67 4.93 -0.53
CA GLY A 87 4.66 4.34 -1.42
C GLY A 87 6.11 4.56 -0.98
N PHE A 88 6.92 3.51 -1.13
CA PHE A 88 8.38 3.62 -1.10
C PHE A 88 8.95 3.26 -2.48
N ALA A 89 9.56 4.23 -3.17
CA ALA A 89 10.16 4.00 -4.48
C ALA A 89 11.69 4.13 -4.45
N TYR A 90 12.38 3.25 -5.16
CA TYR A 90 13.84 3.34 -5.32
C TYR A 90 14.27 4.40 -6.35
N ILE A 91 13.38 4.78 -7.28
CA ILE A 91 13.67 5.81 -8.29
C ILE A 91 12.58 6.89 -8.24
N LEU A 92 11.36 6.54 -8.69
CA LEU A 92 10.27 7.49 -8.88
C LEU A 92 9.01 6.99 -8.19
N GLY A 93 8.42 7.83 -7.33
CA GLY A 93 7.14 7.56 -6.71
C GLY A 93 6.13 8.66 -7.01
N ILE A 94 4.90 8.26 -7.32
CA ILE A 94 3.77 9.15 -7.59
C ILE A 94 2.60 8.76 -6.68
N GLY A 95 1.97 9.74 -6.01
CA GLY A 95 0.90 9.38 -5.08
C GLY A 95 0.46 10.43 -4.08
N GLN A 96 0.00 9.96 -2.91
CA GLN A 96 -0.36 10.83 -1.78
C GLN A 96 0.80 10.99 -0.81
N PHE A 97 1.32 9.89 -0.26
CA PHE A 97 2.46 9.86 0.65
C PHE A 97 3.58 9.02 0.05
N ILE A 98 4.60 9.69 -0.46
CA ILE A 98 5.68 9.03 -1.18
C ILE A 98 7.03 9.35 -0.54
N LEU A 99 7.82 8.31 -0.30
CA LEU A 99 9.24 8.38 -0.04
C LEU A 99 10.01 7.82 -1.24
N ALA A 100 10.72 8.67 -1.95
CA ALA A 100 11.46 8.31 -3.17
C ALA A 100 12.54 9.35 -3.50
N PRO A 101 13.64 9.00 -4.19
CA PRO A 101 14.59 10.00 -4.70
C PRO A 101 13.92 11.08 -5.55
N PHE A 102 13.01 10.67 -6.44
CA PHE A 102 12.11 11.55 -7.18
C PHE A 102 10.67 11.30 -6.70
N ALA A 103 10.11 12.25 -5.96
CA ALA A 103 8.77 12.13 -5.39
C ALA A 103 7.83 13.18 -6.00
N LEU A 104 6.72 12.72 -6.61
CA LEU A 104 5.64 13.57 -7.09
C LEU A 104 4.33 13.21 -6.35
N SER A 105 4.01 13.94 -5.30
CA SER A 105 2.91 13.54 -4.42
C SER A 105 2.41 14.65 -3.52
N GLN A 106 1.24 14.50 -2.90
CA GLN A 106 0.73 15.49 -1.94
C GLN A 106 1.70 15.72 -0.77
N PHE A 107 2.26 14.64 -0.22
CA PHE A 107 3.32 14.62 0.79
C PHE A 107 4.54 13.91 0.19
N ALA A 108 5.46 14.70 -0.35
CA ALA A 108 6.65 14.24 -1.05
C ALA A 108 7.89 14.31 -0.16
N PHE A 109 8.59 13.18 -0.04
CA PHE A 109 9.87 13.07 0.67
C PHE A 109 10.92 12.47 -0.27
N GLY A 110 12.04 13.16 -0.47
CA GLY A 110 13.00 12.77 -1.51
C GLY A 110 14.23 13.65 -1.69
N LEU A 111 14.99 13.38 -2.74
CA LEU A 111 16.06 14.28 -3.18
C LEU A 111 15.47 15.43 -3.99
N LEU A 112 14.63 15.10 -4.97
CA LEU A 112 13.75 16.00 -5.70
C LEU A 112 12.30 15.70 -5.31
N SER A 113 11.69 16.63 -4.60
CA SER A 113 10.33 16.49 -4.06
C SER A 113 9.42 17.55 -4.65
N ILE A 114 8.36 17.13 -5.34
CA ILE A 114 7.33 18.00 -5.91
C ILE A 114 5.99 17.62 -5.29
N GLY A 115 5.36 18.56 -4.59
CA GLY A 115 4.14 18.26 -3.85
C GLY A 115 3.45 19.44 -3.22
N GLN A 116 2.32 19.19 -2.56
CA GLN A 116 1.69 20.24 -1.74
C GLN A 116 2.56 20.51 -0.50
N LEU A 117 3.04 19.44 0.12
CA LEU A 117 4.05 19.41 1.17
C LEU A 117 5.27 18.65 0.62
N ALA A 118 6.37 19.37 0.41
CA ALA A 118 7.59 18.84 -0.19
C ALA A 118 8.79 18.96 0.75
N PHE A 119 9.45 17.83 1.01
CA PHE A 119 10.62 17.74 1.88
C PHE A 119 11.76 17.05 1.13
N GLY A 120 12.94 17.66 1.10
CA GLY A 120 14.05 17.12 0.33
C GLY A 120 15.27 18.03 0.22
N ILE A 121 16.14 17.75 -0.76
CA ILE A 121 17.26 18.66 -1.08
C ILE A 121 16.77 19.76 -2.02
N ILE A 122 16.08 19.37 -3.09
CA ILE A 122 15.40 20.24 -4.03
C ILE A 122 13.90 20.02 -3.86
N SER A 123 13.19 21.02 -3.34
CA SER A 123 11.79 20.91 -2.98
C SER A 123 10.95 21.97 -3.70
N VAL A 124 9.84 21.55 -4.30
CA VAL A 124 8.88 22.43 -4.98
C VAL A 124 7.48 22.16 -4.45
N GLY A 125 6.80 23.17 -3.91
CA GLY A 125 5.46 22.97 -3.37
C GLY A 125 4.80 24.21 -2.78
N GLN A 126 3.57 24.07 -2.28
CA GLN A 126 2.95 25.15 -1.51
C GLN A 126 3.73 25.38 -0.21
N PHE A 127 4.00 24.27 0.49
CA PHE A 127 4.89 24.20 1.63
C PHE A 127 6.12 23.36 1.28
N ALA A 128 7.32 23.92 1.45
CA ALA A 128 8.54 23.17 1.17
C ALA A 128 9.66 23.40 2.19
N ILE A 129 10.43 22.35 2.44
CA ILE A 129 11.68 22.42 3.21
C ILE A 129 12.77 21.71 2.42
N GLY A 130 13.92 22.35 2.26
CA GLY A 130 15.09 21.76 1.62
C GLY A 130 16.12 22.78 1.20
N TYR A 131 17.38 22.36 0.99
CA TYR A 131 18.51 23.24 0.63
C TYR A 131 18.20 24.21 -0.52
N TYR A 132 17.41 23.76 -1.50
CA TYR A 132 16.74 24.62 -2.45
C TYR A 132 15.24 24.39 -2.36
N ALA A 133 14.47 25.44 -2.04
CA ALA A 133 13.03 25.39 -1.97
C ALA A 133 12.38 26.45 -2.87
N LEU A 134 11.48 26.03 -3.76
CA LEU A 134 10.58 26.91 -4.51
C LEU A 134 9.17 26.74 -3.97
N CYS A 135 8.74 27.65 -3.10
CA CYS A 135 7.47 27.53 -2.39
C CYS A 135 6.83 28.85 -1.98
N GLN A 136 5.55 28.79 -1.59
CA GLN A 136 4.83 29.93 -1.00
C GLN A 136 5.23 30.14 0.47
N MET A 137 5.38 29.03 1.22
CA MET A 137 5.80 29.03 2.62
C MET A 137 6.85 27.93 2.84
N GLY A 138 7.97 28.24 3.46
CA GLY A 138 9.02 27.23 3.62
C GLY A 138 10.36 27.76 4.08
N PHE A 139 11.33 26.86 4.17
CA PHE A 139 12.70 27.15 4.57
C PHE A 139 13.68 26.45 3.63
N ALA A 140 14.79 27.12 3.33
CA ALA A 140 15.89 26.59 2.53
C ALA A 140 17.25 26.89 3.16
#